data_AF-A0AA91EFF8-F1
#
_entry.id   AF-A0AA91EFF8-F1
#
_cell.length_a   1.000
_cell.length_b   1.000
_cell.length_c   1.000
_cell.angle_alpha   90.00
_cell.angle_beta   90.00
_cell.angle_gamma   90.00
#
_symmetry.space_group_name_H-M   'P 1'
#
loop_
_entity.id
_entity.type
_entity.pdbx_description
1 polymer ?
#
loop_
_entity_poly.entity_id
_entity_poly.type
_entity_poly.pdbx_seq_one_letter_code
_entity_poly.pdbx_strand_id
1 'polypeptide(L)'
;MASRAELEEFQRWWDTEGDWVEEPNERRKGMSGVQRIERDGKTLYVKRQVMHLFHSLRYPFGRPTIVREIQVINELSAAGVIVPKIVYGKALQINGEWRALLVTEDMKDFVCIGDWYTQKQNQACEPEVMNELLKQIAVAFKKMHSVNRQHGCCYVRHIYVKSHGDVQAGFLDLEKSRRRWVREKAVRHDFKQLEKYLEPIPPEDWQRVKEHYYSL
;
A
#
# COMPACT_ATOMS: atom_id res chain seq x y z
N MET A 1 1.96 -22.92 19.04
CA MET A 1 2.00 -23.55 17.70
C MET A 1 0.67 -23.26 17.02
N ALA A 2 0.64 -23.10 15.69
CA ALA A 2 -0.62 -22.87 14.97
C ALA A 2 -1.52 -24.10 15.10
N SER A 3 -2.83 -23.88 15.20
CA SER A 3 -3.79 -24.98 15.21
C SER A 3 -3.88 -25.67 13.84
N ARG A 4 -4.39 -26.90 13.80
CA ARG A 4 -4.60 -27.64 12.54
C ARG A 4 -5.49 -26.86 11.57
N ALA A 5 -6.58 -26.27 12.07
CA ALA A 5 -7.49 -25.47 11.25
C ALA A 5 -6.79 -24.24 10.65
N GLU A 6 -5.90 -23.58 11.40
CA GLU A 6 -5.12 -22.46 10.89
C GLU A 6 -4.10 -22.88 9.83
N LEU A 7 -3.44 -24.03 10.00
CA LEU A 7 -2.52 -24.57 9.00
C LEU A 7 -3.27 -24.93 7.72
N GLU A 8 -4.44 -25.58 7.83
CA GLU A 8 -5.28 -25.91 6.68
C GLU A 8 -5.77 -24.65 5.95
N GLU A 9 -6.20 -23.61 6.67
CA GLU A 9 -6.58 -22.33 6.07
C GLU A 9 -5.40 -21.62 5.39
N PHE A 10 -4.25 -21.58 6.05
CA PHE A 10 -3.03 -21.03 5.48
C PHE A 10 -2.65 -21.74 4.19
N GLN A 11 -2.68 -23.08 4.20
CA GLN A 11 -2.33 -23.91 3.06
C GLN A 11 -3.29 -23.67 1.88
N ARG A 12 -4.60 -23.55 2.14
CA ARG A 12 -5.59 -23.21 1.11
C ARG A 12 -5.30 -21.90 0.39
N TRP A 13 -4.78 -20.89 1.10
CA TRP A 13 -4.35 -19.63 0.45
C TRP A 13 -2.98 -19.77 -0.20
N TRP A 14 -2.06 -20.50 0.44
CA TRP A 14 -0.70 -20.72 -0.05
C TRP A 14 -0.69 -21.36 -1.44
N ASP A 15 -1.54 -22.37 -1.65
CA ASP A 15 -1.62 -23.17 -2.88
C ASP A 15 -2.47 -22.52 -3.98
N THR A 16 -2.96 -21.30 -3.79
CA THR A 16 -3.67 -20.59 -4.87
C THR A 16 -2.72 -20.26 -6.02
N GLU A 17 -3.14 -20.48 -7.25
CA GLU A 17 -2.36 -20.16 -8.45
C GLU A 17 -3.09 -19.08 -9.27
N GLY A 18 -2.30 -18.24 -9.93
CA GLY A 18 -2.79 -17.20 -10.83
C GLY A 18 -1.65 -16.46 -11.51
N ASP A 19 -1.98 -15.35 -12.15
CA ASP A 19 -1.03 -14.59 -12.96
C ASP A 19 -0.01 -13.88 -12.07
N TRP A 20 1.27 -13.96 -12.44
CA TRP A 20 2.32 -13.19 -11.75
C TRP A 20 2.16 -11.71 -12.05
N VAL A 21 2.02 -10.91 -10.99
CA VAL A 21 2.08 -9.44 -11.04
C VAL A 21 3.47 -8.97 -10.63
N GLU A 22 4.03 -9.62 -9.62
CA GLU A 22 5.43 -9.50 -9.24
C GLU A 22 5.99 -10.91 -9.10
N GLU A 23 6.89 -11.30 -10.01
CA GLU A 23 7.54 -12.60 -9.96
C GLU A 23 8.32 -12.79 -8.65
N PRO A 24 8.50 -14.03 -8.17
CA PRO A 24 9.29 -14.31 -6.99
C PRO A 24 10.70 -13.73 -7.11
N ASN A 25 10.96 -12.69 -6.32
CA ASN A 25 12.26 -12.05 -6.28
C ASN A 25 13.01 -12.50 -5.03
N GLU A 26 14.22 -13.03 -5.22
CA GLU A 26 15.13 -13.36 -4.14
C GLU A 26 15.84 -12.10 -3.63
N ARG A 27 15.51 -11.69 -2.40
CA ARG A 27 16.18 -10.59 -1.72
C ARG A 27 16.44 -10.94 -0.27
N ARG A 28 17.64 -10.60 0.21
CA ARG A 28 18.04 -10.71 1.63
C ARG A 28 17.83 -12.12 2.22
N LYS A 29 18.11 -13.17 1.44
CA LYS A 29 17.93 -14.60 1.80
C LYS A 29 16.46 -15.05 1.97
N GLY A 30 15.52 -14.29 1.42
CA GLY A 30 14.12 -14.67 1.34
C GLY A 30 13.54 -14.39 -0.03
N MET A 31 12.38 -14.98 -0.29
CA MET A 31 11.60 -14.76 -1.51
C MET A 31 10.36 -13.94 -1.19
N SER A 32 9.98 -13.07 -2.12
CA SER A 32 8.70 -12.38 -2.12
C SER A 32 8.14 -12.38 -3.55
N GLY A 33 6.86 -12.70 -3.71
CA GLY A 33 6.18 -12.64 -5.00
C GLY A 33 4.69 -12.35 -4.82
N VAL A 34 4.05 -11.82 -5.85
CA VAL A 34 2.64 -11.44 -5.86
C VAL A 34 1.94 -12.05 -7.07
N GLN A 35 0.88 -12.82 -6.81
CA GLN A 35 -0.01 -13.33 -7.85
C GLN A 35 -1.37 -12.63 -7.79
N ARG A 36 -1.95 -12.36 -8.95
CA ARG A 36 -3.36 -11.97 -9.10
C ARG A 36 -4.19 -13.23 -9.31
N ILE A 37 -5.24 -13.39 -8.53
CA ILE A 37 -6.20 -14.49 -8.66
C ILE A 37 -7.62 -13.92 -8.76
N GLU A 38 -8.50 -14.68 -9.40
CA GLU A 38 -9.95 -14.46 -9.34
C GLU A 38 -10.57 -15.47 -8.40
N ARG A 39 -11.33 -15.00 -7.41
CA ARG A 39 -12.00 -15.87 -6.44
C ARG A 39 -13.33 -15.25 -6.02
N ASP A 40 -14.40 -16.02 -6.11
CA ASP A 40 -15.77 -15.59 -5.73
C ASP A 40 -16.20 -14.29 -6.43
N GLY A 41 -15.80 -14.12 -7.70
CA GLY A 41 -16.11 -12.92 -8.51
C GLY A 41 -15.32 -11.67 -8.11
N LYS A 42 -14.25 -11.82 -7.34
CA LYS A 42 -13.34 -10.74 -6.95
C LYS A 42 -11.91 -11.02 -7.40
N THR A 43 -11.27 -9.96 -7.90
CA THR A 43 -9.83 -9.91 -8.09
C THR A 43 -9.12 -9.74 -6.74
N LEU A 44 -8.21 -10.66 -6.42
CA LEU A 44 -7.39 -10.64 -5.22
C LEU A 44 -5.91 -10.66 -5.57
N TYR A 45 -5.09 -10.01 -4.76
CA TYR A 45 -3.63 -10.12 -4.83
C TYR A 45 -3.12 -10.94 -3.66
N VAL A 46 -2.36 -11.99 -3.97
CA VAL A 46 -1.75 -12.91 -3.00
C VAL A 46 -0.26 -12.66 -2.97
N LYS A 47 0.21 -11.92 -1.96
CA LYS A 47 1.62 -11.69 -1.68
C LYS A 47 2.14 -12.82 -0.80
N ARG A 48 3.10 -13.59 -1.32
CA ARG A 48 3.77 -14.71 -0.66
C ARG A 48 5.18 -14.34 -0.27
N GLN A 49 5.59 -14.72 0.93
CA GLN A 49 6.96 -14.58 1.37
C GLN A 49 7.47 -15.84 2.05
N VAL A 50 8.70 -16.24 1.70
CA VAL A 50 9.44 -17.31 2.37
C VAL A 50 10.73 -16.71 2.90
N MET A 51 11.00 -16.83 4.19
CA MET A 51 12.23 -16.34 4.84
C MET A 51 12.56 -14.85 4.56
N HIS A 52 11.58 -14.05 4.15
CA HIS A 52 11.76 -12.62 3.91
C HIS A 52 11.59 -11.86 5.24
N LEU A 53 12.71 -11.73 5.95
CA LEU A 53 12.73 -11.26 7.34
C LEU A 53 13.29 -9.83 7.47
N PHE A 54 12.75 -9.10 8.44
CA PHE A 54 13.42 -7.91 8.99
C PHE A 54 13.96 -8.23 10.39
N HIS A 55 15.02 -7.52 10.78
CA HIS A 55 15.61 -7.62 12.10
C HIS A 55 15.40 -6.31 12.88
N SER A 56 15.27 -6.43 14.20
CA SER A 56 15.20 -5.29 15.13
C SER A 56 15.58 -5.78 16.53
N LEU A 57 15.82 -4.87 17.47
CA LEU A 57 16.11 -5.23 18.86
C LEU A 57 15.04 -6.16 19.48
N ARG A 58 13.77 -5.97 19.13
CA ARG A 58 12.66 -6.85 19.58
C ARG A 58 12.64 -8.22 18.88
N TYR A 59 13.25 -8.33 17.71
CA TYR A 59 13.25 -9.54 16.88
C TYR A 59 14.68 -9.82 16.40
N PRO A 60 15.58 -10.23 17.30
CA PRO A 60 16.98 -10.47 16.97
C PRO A 60 17.16 -11.66 16.02
N PHE A 61 16.22 -12.61 16.00
CA PHE A 61 16.19 -13.76 15.09
C PHE A 61 15.34 -13.54 13.84
N GLY A 62 14.94 -12.28 13.59
CA GLY A 62 14.14 -11.92 12.44
C GLY A 62 12.64 -12.15 12.61
N ARG A 63 11.85 -11.41 11.82
CA ARG A 63 10.39 -11.58 11.73
C ARG A 63 9.93 -11.27 10.30
N PRO A 64 8.89 -11.94 9.78
CA PRO A 64 8.44 -11.70 8.40
C PRO A 64 7.96 -10.27 8.17
N THR A 65 8.35 -9.68 7.05
CA THR A 65 7.99 -8.30 6.70
C THR A 65 6.50 -8.11 6.48
N ILE A 66 5.80 -9.12 5.94
CA ILE A 66 4.34 -9.10 5.77
C ILE A 66 3.60 -8.78 7.08
N VAL A 67 4.12 -9.21 8.23
CA VAL A 67 3.48 -8.90 9.53
C VAL A 67 3.44 -7.39 9.79
N ARG A 68 4.50 -6.66 9.41
CA ARG A 68 4.50 -5.20 9.51
C ARG A 68 3.52 -4.59 8.53
N GLU A 69 3.50 -5.08 7.29
CA GLU A 69 2.62 -4.57 6.24
C GLU A 69 1.14 -4.73 6.60
N ILE A 70 0.72 -5.90 7.12
CA ILE A 70 -0.62 -6.13 7.69
C ILE A 70 -0.94 -5.11 8.77
N GLN A 71 -0.01 -4.90 9.72
CA GLN A 71 -0.20 -3.94 10.79
C GLN A 71 -0.37 -2.51 10.23
N VAL A 72 0.42 -2.12 9.22
CA VAL A 72 0.31 -0.81 8.60
C VAL A 72 -1.06 -0.63 7.94
N ILE A 73 -1.48 -1.58 7.11
CA ILE A 73 -2.76 -1.51 6.39
C ILE A 73 -3.91 -1.36 7.39
N ASN A 74 -3.93 -2.17 8.46
CA ASN A 74 -4.95 -2.06 9.50
C ASN A 74 -4.93 -0.70 10.21
N GLU A 75 -3.75 -0.19 10.58
CA GLU A 75 -3.63 1.13 11.24
C GLU A 75 -4.11 2.27 10.33
N LEU A 76 -3.77 2.23 9.04
CA LEU A 76 -4.16 3.26 8.08
C LEU A 76 -5.65 3.18 7.74
N SER A 77 -6.18 1.98 7.56
CA SER A 77 -7.62 1.76 7.38
C SER A 77 -8.41 2.28 8.58
N ALA A 78 -7.95 2.02 9.81
CA ALA A 78 -8.56 2.57 11.03
C ALA A 78 -8.46 4.10 11.13
N ALA A 79 -7.44 4.71 10.52
CA ALA A 79 -7.31 6.16 10.37
C ALA A 79 -8.16 6.73 9.21
N GLY A 80 -8.95 5.90 8.53
CA GLY A 80 -9.81 6.28 7.41
C GLY A 80 -9.07 6.53 6.09
N VAL A 81 -7.81 6.08 5.98
CA VAL A 81 -7.06 6.11 4.73
C VAL A 81 -7.55 4.98 3.84
N ILE A 82 -7.80 5.28 2.57
CA ILE A 82 -8.12 4.25 1.58
C ILE A 82 -6.85 3.44 1.28
N VAL A 83 -6.91 2.14 1.58
CA VAL A 83 -5.86 1.14 1.41
C VAL A 83 -6.53 -0.19 1.02
N PRO A 84 -5.78 -1.17 0.48
CA PRO A 84 -6.37 -2.47 0.13
C PRO A 84 -7.00 -3.16 1.33
N LYS A 85 -8.19 -3.72 1.12
CA LYS A 85 -8.87 -4.49 2.16
C LYS A 85 -8.20 -5.86 2.30
N ILE A 86 -7.74 -6.18 3.51
CA ILE A 86 -7.16 -7.49 3.81
C ILE A 86 -8.28 -8.54 3.87
N VAL A 87 -8.14 -9.59 3.06
CA VAL A 87 -8.98 -10.80 3.12
C VAL A 87 -8.36 -11.84 4.04
N TYR A 88 -7.04 -12.01 3.94
CA TYR A 88 -6.29 -12.95 4.76
C TYR A 88 -4.87 -12.44 4.98
N GLY A 89 -4.33 -12.62 6.18
CA GLY A 89 -2.98 -12.16 6.50
C GLY A 89 -2.39 -12.93 7.67
N LYS A 90 -1.40 -13.78 7.42
CA LYS A 90 -0.73 -14.57 8.46
C LYS A 90 0.73 -14.85 8.13
N ALA A 91 1.51 -15.07 9.18
CA ALA A 91 2.87 -15.57 9.10
C ALA A 91 3.02 -16.75 10.05
N LEU A 92 3.44 -17.90 9.53
CA LEU A 92 3.61 -19.15 10.26
C LEU A 92 5.04 -19.67 10.10
N GLN A 93 5.52 -20.38 11.11
CA GLN A 93 6.70 -21.22 10.95
C GLN A 93 6.26 -22.63 10.57
N ILE A 94 6.72 -23.10 9.41
CA ILE A 94 6.43 -24.44 8.88
C ILE A 94 7.79 -25.10 8.61
N ASN A 95 8.07 -26.22 9.27
CA ASN A 95 9.35 -26.94 9.17
C ASN A 95 10.59 -26.08 9.44
N GLY A 96 10.50 -25.13 10.38
CA GLY A 96 11.60 -24.22 10.72
C GLY A 96 11.73 -23.00 9.81
N GLU A 97 10.93 -22.90 8.75
CA GLU A 97 10.94 -21.76 7.84
C GLU A 97 9.76 -20.83 8.08
N TRP A 98 10.01 -19.53 8.03
CA TRP A 98 8.93 -18.55 8.01
C TRP A 98 8.27 -18.51 6.63
N ARG A 99 6.96 -18.73 6.62
CA ARG A 99 6.08 -18.52 5.46
C ARG A 99 5.03 -17.49 5.83
N ALA A 100 4.85 -16.48 4.98
CA ALA A 100 3.90 -15.41 5.22
C ALA A 100 3.05 -15.11 3.99
N LEU A 101 1.78 -14.81 4.24
CA LEU A 101 0.77 -14.48 3.25
C LEU A 101 0.09 -13.17 3.62
N LEU A 102 -0.11 -12.34 2.61
CA LEU A 102 -1.00 -11.18 2.63
C LEU A 102 -1.87 -11.26 1.38
N VAL A 103 -3.17 -11.43 1.60
CA VAL A 103 -4.20 -11.46 0.56
C VAL A 103 -5.05 -10.22 0.70
N THR A 104 -5.13 -9.42 -0.36
CA THR A 104 -5.91 -8.18 -0.39
C THR A 104 -6.87 -8.16 -1.57
N GLU A 105 -8.04 -7.55 -1.38
CA GLU A 105 -8.94 -7.22 -2.49
C GLU A 105 -8.29 -6.15 -3.39
N ASP A 106 -8.57 -6.22 -4.69
CA ASP A 106 -8.24 -5.14 -5.63
C ASP A 106 -8.93 -3.82 -5.25
N MET A 107 -8.24 -2.70 -5.48
CA MET A 107 -8.82 -1.37 -5.32
C MET A 107 -9.60 -1.00 -6.58
N LYS A 108 -10.77 -1.62 -6.75
CA LYS A 108 -11.61 -1.46 -7.94
C LYS A 108 -11.89 0.02 -8.26
N ASP A 109 -11.78 0.37 -9.54
CA ASP A 109 -11.93 1.72 -10.11
C ASP A 109 -10.84 2.73 -9.70
N PHE A 110 -9.83 2.32 -8.94
CA PHE A 110 -8.66 3.17 -8.68
C PHE A 110 -7.59 2.93 -9.75
N VAL A 111 -6.95 4.02 -10.14
CA VAL A 111 -5.76 4.00 -10.99
C VAL A 111 -4.62 4.70 -10.28
N CYS A 112 -3.38 4.30 -10.59
CA CYS A 112 -2.20 5.05 -10.20
C CYS A 112 -2.32 6.50 -10.70
N ILE A 113 -2.02 7.49 -9.87
CA ILE A 113 -2.14 8.91 -10.25
C ILE A 113 -1.23 9.26 -11.43
N GLY A 114 -0.09 8.59 -11.58
CA GLY A 114 0.79 8.76 -12.74
C GLY A 114 0.09 8.40 -14.04
N ASP A 115 -0.52 7.22 -14.09
CA ASP A 115 -1.28 6.76 -15.24
C ASP A 115 -2.51 7.64 -15.48
N TRP A 116 -3.15 8.12 -14.41
CA TRP A 116 -4.26 9.05 -14.49
C TRP A 116 -3.87 10.36 -15.21
N TYR A 117 -2.73 10.96 -14.86
CA TYR A 117 -2.22 12.15 -15.55
C TYR A 117 -1.87 11.87 -17.01
N THR A 118 -1.27 10.71 -17.31
CA THR A 118 -1.00 10.30 -18.71
C THR A 118 -2.28 10.13 -19.51
N GLN A 119 -3.35 9.59 -18.92
CA GLN A 119 -4.65 9.47 -19.57
C GLN A 119 -5.33 10.83 -19.76
N LYS A 120 -5.26 11.71 -18.75
CA LYS A 120 -5.78 13.09 -18.80
C LYS A 120 -5.13 13.93 -19.91
N GLN A 121 -3.87 13.70 -20.27
CA GLN A 121 -3.28 14.38 -21.43
C GLN A 121 -4.06 14.15 -22.73
N ASN A 122 -4.82 13.05 -22.79
CA ASN A 122 -5.64 12.68 -23.94
C ASN A 122 -7.14 12.95 -23.76
N GLN A 123 -7.59 13.41 -22.58
CA GLN A 123 -9.00 13.60 -22.25
C GLN A 123 -9.24 14.84 -21.36
N ALA A 124 -10.24 15.65 -21.68
CA ALA A 124 -10.63 16.78 -20.83
C ALA A 124 -11.08 16.28 -19.45
N CYS A 125 -10.58 16.94 -18.39
CA CYS A 125 -10.99 16.70 -17.01
C CYS A 125 -11.60 17.99 -16.47
N GLU A 126 -12.84 17.90 -15.99
CA GLU A 126 -13.57 19.05 -15.46
C GLU A 126 -12.84 19.68 -14.27
N PRO A 127 -12.75 21.02 -14.19
CA PRO A 127 -12.03 21.70 -13.12
C PRO A 127 -12.49 21.33 -11.70
N GLU A 128 -13.79 21.07 -11.48
CA GLU A 128 -14.26 20.66 -10.15
C GLU A 128 -13.74 19.27 -9.76
N VAL A 129 -13.75 18.31 -10.69
CA VAL A 129 -13.24 16.95 -10.45
C VAL A 129 -11.75 17.00 -10.14
N MET A 130 -11.00 17.82 -10.87
CA MET A 130 -9.58 18.03 -10.61
C MET A 130 -9.34 18.57 -9.19
N ASN A 131 -10.06 19.63 -8.81
CA ASN A 131 -9.89 20.22 -7.48
C ASN A 131 -10.25 19.25 -6.35
N GLU A 132 -11.35 18.49 -6.50
CA GLU A 132 -11.73 17.48 -5.52
C GLU A 132 -10.71 16.34 -5.45
N LEU A 133 -10.15 15.90 -6.59
CA LEU A 133 -9.09 14.89 -6.63
C LEU A 133 -7.86 15.32 -5.81
N LEU A 134 -7.37 16.54 -6.05
CA LEU A 134 -6.22 17.09 -5.33
C LEU A 134 -6.50 17.23 -3.84
N LYS A 135 -7.72 17.64 -3.47
CA LYS A 135 -8.16 17.70 -2.09
C LYS A 135 -8.22 16.32 -1.44
N GLN A 136 -8.71 15.30 -2.13
CA GLN A 136 -8.78 13.93 -1.59
C GLN A 136 -7.39 13.33 -1.39
N ILE A 137 -6.44 13.61 -2.27
CA ILE A 137 -5.03 13.24 -2.06
C ILE A 137 -4.49 13.91 -0.79
N ALA A 138 -4.77 15.20 -0.60
CA ALA A 138 -4.39 15.92 0.60
C ALA A 138 -5.01 15.32 1.88
N VAL A 139 -6.30 14.97 1.84
CA VAL A 139 -7.01 14.27 2.93
C VAL A 139 -6.36 12.91 3.23
N ALA A 140 -6.00 12.13 2.21
CA ALA A 140 -5.35 10.83 2.39
C ALA A 140 -4.00 10.97 3.12
N PHE A 141 -3.16 11.93 2.69
CA PHE A 141 -1.92 12.25 3.41
C PHE A 141 -2.19 12.74 4.84
N LYS A 142 -3.19 13.61 5.03
CA LYS A 142 -3.53 14.16 6.35
C LYS A 142 -3.89 13.06 7.34
N LYS A 143 -4.73 12.11 6.91
CA LYS A 143 -5.14 10.94 7.69
C LYS A 143 -3.95 10.04 8.03
N MET A 144 -3.08 9.72 7.06
CA MET A 144 -1.86 8.94 7.33
C MET A 144 -0.93 9.64 8.34
N HIS A 145 -0.67 10.93 8.12
CA HIS A 145 0.23 11.71 8.99
C HIS A 145 -0.37 11.94 10.38
N SER A 146 -1.71 11.92 10.55
CA SER A 146 -2.38 12.09 11.84
C SER A 146 -2.02 11.00 12.86
N VAL A 147 -1.67 9.79 12.38
CA VAL A 147 -1.18 8.68 13.21
C VAL A 147 0.35 8.61 13.26
N ASN A 148 1.02 9.75 13.00
CA ASN A 148 2.46 9.93 12.96
C ASN A 148 3.18 8.96 12.01
N ARG A 149 2.51 8.51 10.96
CA ARG A 149 3.04 7.51 10.05
C ARG A 149 3.45 8.15 8.73
N GLN A 150 4.52 7.65 8.15
CA GLN A 150 4.94 7.99 6.78
C GLN A 150 4.74 6.79 5.86
N HIS A 151 4.55 7.04 4.58
CA HIS A 151 4.58 6.03 3.52
C HIS A 151 5.98 5.42 3.40
N GLY A 152 7.03 6.25 3.45
CA GLY A 152 8.44 5.82 3.43
C GLY A 152 9.00 5.36 2.08
N CYS A 153 8.12 5.12 1.11
CA CYS A 153 8.43 4.91 -0.30
C CYS A 153 7.45 5.75 -1.15
N CYS A 154 7.29 7.03 -0.81
CA CYS A 154 6.24 7.87 -1.38
C CYS A 154 6.60 8.28 -2.81
N TYR A 155 6.16 7.49 -3.77
CA TYR A 155 6.28 7.78 -5.20
C TYR A 155 4.90 7.91 -5.82
N VAL A 156 4.81 8.62 -6.93
CA VAL A 156 3.59 8.83 -7.72
C VAL A 156 2.87 7.49 -7.96
N ARG A 157 3.61 6.43 -8.33
CA ARG A 157 3.05 5.09 -8.58
C ARG A 157 2.36 4.40 -7.40
N HIS A 158 2.50 4.95 -6.19
CA HIS A 158 1.91 4.40 -4.97
C HIS A 158 0.72 5.21 -4.48
N ILE A 159 0.38 6.31 -5.17
CA ILE A 159 -0.82 7.11 -4.92
C ILE A 159 -1.87 6.66 -5.91
N TYR A 160 -3.01 6.21 -5.40
CA TYR A 160 -4.10 5.69 -6.20
C TYR A 160 -5.30 6.61 -6.07
N VAL A 161 -5.96 6.89 -7.19
CA VAL A 161 -7.08 7.82 -7.27
C VAL A 161 -8.25 7.22 -8.02
N LYS A 162 -9.45 7.60 -7.60
CA LYS A 162 -10.71 7.34 -8.29
C LYS A 162 -11.32 8.69 -8.65
N SER A 163 -11.50 8.97 -9.94
CA SER A 163 -11.98 10.27 -10.43
C SER A 163 -13.43 10.27 -10.94
N HIS A 164 -14.06 9.10 -11.03
CA HIS A 164 -15.45 8.96 -11.49
C HIS A 164 -16.37 8.57 -10.34
N GLY A 165 -17.52 9.25 -10.24
CA GLY A 165 -18.46 9.07 -9.13
C GLY A 165 -17.96 9.76 -7.87
N ASP A 166 -17.83 9.01 -6.77
CA ASP A 166 -17.23 9.51 -5.55
C ASP A 166 -15.71 9.61 -5.71
N VAL A 167 -15.19 10.83 -5.70
CA VAL A 167 -13.77 11.12 -5.89
C VAL A 167 -13.01 10.74 -4.62
N GLN A 168 -11.99 9.89 -4.76
CA GLN A 168 -11.25 9.34 -3.62
C GLN A 168 -9.77 9.19 -3.94
N ALA A 169 -8.95 9.18 -2.89
CA ALA A 169 -7.52 8.90 -2.99
C ALA A 169 -7.05 7.99 -1.85
N GLY A 170 -6.05 7.16 -2.15
CA GLY A 170 -5.49 6.16 -1.25
C GLY A 170 -4.05 5.81 -1.59
N PHE A 171 -3.52 4.82 -0.88
CA PHE A 171 -2.13 4.37 -1.05
C PHE A 171 -2.02 2.86 -1.22
N LEU A 172 -1.10 2.45 -2.09
CA LEU A 172 -0.60 1.08 -2.23
C LEU A 172 0.88 1.00 -1.83
N ASP A 173 1.40 -0.22 -1.70
CA ASP A 173 2.79 -0.51 -1.31
C ASP A 173 3.22 0.15 0.00
N LEU A 174 2.72 -0.42 1.08
CA LEU A 174 2.95 0.07 2.44
C LEU A 174 4.09 -0.68 3.14
N GLU A 175 4.89 -1.46 2.40
CA GLU A 175 5.96 -2.29 2.95
C GLU A 175 7.03 -1.45 3.68
N LYS A 176 7.35 -0.26 3.17
CA LYS A 176 8.35 0.65 3.75
C LYS A 176 7.77 1.63 4.75
N SER A 177 6.46 1.58 5.00
CA SER A 177 5.80 2.50 5.91
C SER A 177 6.27 2.28 7.34
N ARG A 178 6.46 3.39 8.06
CA ARG A 178 6.91 3.38 9.45
C ARG A 178 6.38 4.58 10.21
N ARG A 179 6.26 4.41 11.53
CA ARG A 179 5.94 5.52 12.43
C ARG A 179 7.15 6.42 12.64
N ARG A 180 6.87 7.69 12.86
CA ARG A 180 7.80 8.71 13.32
C ARG A 180 7.36 9.17 14.71
N TRP A 181 8.32 9.64 15.49
CA TRP A 181 8.03 10.24 16.79
C TRP A 181 7.30 11.59 16.65
N VAL A 182 7.62 12.33 15.59
CA VAL A 182 7.07 13.66 15.31
C VAL A 182 6.38 13.61 13.97
N ARG A 183 5.10 14.01 13.93
CA ARG A 183 4.29 14.09 12.70
C ARG A 183 5.01 14.81 11.58
N GLU A 184 5.57 15.99 11.85
CA GLU A 184 6.26 16.81 10.85
C GLU A 184 7.46 16.11 10.19
N LYS A 185 8.11 15.17 10.89
CA LYS A 185 9.17 14.34 10.30
C LYS A 185 8.62 13.31 9.30
N ALA A 186 7.38 12.85 9.48
CA ALA A 186 6.70 12.01 8.49
C ALA A 186 6.32 12.83 7.26
N VAL A 187 5.63 13.97 7.46
CA VAL A 187 5.19 14.89 6.39
C VAL A 187 6.36 15.28 5.48
N ARG A 188 7.40 15.88 6.07
CA ARG A 188 8.57 16.34 5.32
C ARG A 188 9.30 15.20 4.59
N HIS A 189 9.30 13.99 5.16
CA HIS A 189 9.95 12.86 4.50
C HIS A 189 9.20 12.47 3.23
N ASP A 190 7.89 12.24 3.34
CA ASP A 190 7.09 11.78 2.20
C ASP A 190 6.99 12.86 1.12
N PHE A 191 6.76 14.12 1.50
CA PHE A 191 6.68 15.22 0.55
C PHE A 191 8.01 15.43 -0.18
N LYS A 192 9.15 15.47 0.55
CA LYS A 192 10.47 15.59 -0.07
C LYS A 192 10.79 14.41 -0.99
N GLN A 193 10.35 13.20 -0.64
CA GLN A 193 10.57 12.02 -1.47
C GLN A 193 9.76 12.08 -2.77
N LEU A 194 8.49 12.48 -2.67
CA LEU A 194 7.59 12.61 -3.81
C LEU A 194 8.05 13.73 -4.76
N GLU A 195 8.44 14.88 -4.22
CA GLU A 195 8.96 16.04 -4.98
C GLU A 195 10.21 15.70 -5.81
N LYS A 196 10.99 14.69 -5.39
CA LYS A 196 12.15 14.22 -6.17
C LYS A 196 11.75 13.45 -7.44
N TYR A 197 10.57 12.85 -7.47
CA TYR A 197 10.08 12.00 -8.54
C TYR A 197 8.61 12.33 -8.83
N LEU A 198 8.33 13.63 -9.03
CA LEU A 198 6.96 14.16 -9.08
C LEU A 198 6.26 13.90 -10.42
N GLU A 199 7.02 13.75 -11.51
CA GLU A 199 6.48 13.46 -12.84
C GLU A 199 5.57 12.21 -12.82
N PRO A 200 4.41 12.24 -13.49
CA PRO A 200 3.88 13.29 -14.38
C PRO A 200 2.97 14.34 -13.70
N ILE A 201 2.97 14.45 -12.37
CA ILE A 201 2.18 15.45 -11.66
C ILE A 201 2.77 16.86 -11.91
N PRO A 202 1.99 17.82 -12.42
CA PRO A 202 2.47 19.20 -12.56
C PRO A 202 2.81 19.83 -11.20
N PRO A 203 3.91 20.60 -11.08
CA PRO A 203 4.28 21.26 -9.82
C PRO A 203 3.18 22.14 -9.22
N GLU A 204 2.37 22.80 -10.05
CA GLU A 204 1.22 23.62 -9.64
C GLU A 204 0.12 22.79 -8.98
N ASP A 205 -0.15 21.60 -9.48
CA ASP A 205 -1.16 20.70 -8.90
C ASP A 205 -0.64 20.13 -7.59
N TRP A 206 0.64 19.79 -7.51
CA TRP A 206 1.26 19.40 -6.23
C TRP A 206 1.24 20.53 -5.19
N GLN A 207 1.44 21.77 -5.61
CA GLN A 207 1.35 22.93 -4.73
C GLN A 207 -0.08 23.09 -4.17
N ARG A 208 -1.12 22.89 -5.00
CA ARG A 208 -2.52 22.86 -4.55
C ARG A 208 -2.80 21.72 -3.57
N VAL A 209 -2.23 20.52 -3.76
CA VAL A 209 -2.34 19.42 -2.78
C VAL A 209 -1.77 19.84 -1.42
N LYS A 210 -0.61 20.51 -1.41
CA LYS A 210 0.00 21.01 -0.17
C LYS A 210 -0.88 22.08 0.49
N GLU A 211 -1.42 23.02 -0.28
CA GLU A 211 -2.33 24.05 0.23
C GLU A 211 -3.58 23.43 0.89
N HIS A 212 -4.23 22.49 0.20
CA HIS A 212 -5.33 21.71 0.77
C HIS A 212 -4.88 21.01 2.06
N TYR A 213 -3.73 20.33 2.04
CA TYR A 213 -3.21 19.61 3.20
C TYR A 213 -3.00 20.50 4.43
N TYR A 214 -2.46 21.71 4.25
CA TYR A 214 -2.21 22.64 5.35
C TYR A 214 -3.45 23.41 5.81
N SER A 215 -4.50 23.48 4.97
CA SER A 215 -5.80 24.08 5.34
C SER A 215 -6.74 23.16 6.14
N LEU A 216 -6.55 21.83 6.03
CA LEU A 216 -7.28 20.81 6.80
C LEU A 216 -6.86 20.73 8.27
#